data_AF-A0A6J1VM74-F1
#
_entry.id   AF-A0A6J1VM74-F1
#
_cell.length_a   1.000
_cell.length_b   1.000
_cell.length_c   1.000
_cell.angle_alpha   90.00
_cell.angle_beta   90.00
_cell.angle_gamma   90.00
#
_symmetry.space_group_name_H-M   'P 1'
#
loop_
_entity.id
_entity.type
_entity.pdbx_description
1 polymer ?
#
loop_
_entity_poly.entity_id
_entity_poly.type
_entity_poly.pdbx_seq_one_letter_code
_entity_poly.pdbx_strand_id
1 'polypeptide(L)'
;MDHRGVTKISTGTTIMAVEFDGGVVVGSDSRVSAGQSVVNCFFNKLEPLHDRIYCALSGSAADAQAMVDLINYQLELHSLETEMPPRVLAAATLVKGLSYKHPELSAHLLVAGWDPQNGGQLLKYETQLSGRPWPFISLD
;
A
#
# COMPACT_ATOMS: atom_id res chain seq x y z
N MET A 1 -16.41 11.02 24.29
CA MET A 1 -17.27 10.05 23.57
C MET A 1 -17.95 10.82 22.44
N ASP A 2 -17.55 10.54 21.21
CA ASP A 2 -18.15 11.06 19.97
C ASP A 2 -19.42 10.22 19.66
N HIS A 3 -20.49 10.90 19.24
CA HIS A 3 -21.83 10.39 18.97
C HIS A 3 -21.95 9.62 17.63
N ARG A 4 -20.85 9.42 16.88
CA ARG A 4 -20.81 8.72 15.59
C ARG A 4 -20.14 7.37 15.59
N GLY A 5 -19.88 6.75 16.74
CA GLY A 5 -19.61 5.30 16.83
C GLY A 5 -18.43 4.74 16.00
N VAL A 6 -17.59 5.57 15.39
CA VAL A 6 -16.35 5.15 14.75
C VAL A 6 -15.26 5.30 15.79
N THR A 7 -14.95 4.20 16.48
CA THR A 7 -13.71 4.13 17.25
C THR A 7 -12.56 4.32 16.27
N LYS A 8 -11.70 5.30 16.51
CA LYS A 8 -10.45 5.44 15.75
C LYS A 8 -9.67 4.15 15.92
N ILE A 9 -9.68 3.28 14.90
CA ILE A 9 -8.89 2.05 14.88
C ILE A 9 -7.46 2.49 14.69
N SER A 10 -6.72 2.71 15.79
CA SER A 10 -5.27 2.84 15.70
C SER A 10 -4.73 1.45 15.42
N THR A 11 -4.23 1.26 14.20
CA THR A 11 -3.61 -0.01 13.79
C THR A 11 -2.27 -0.23 14.50
N GLY A 12 -1.71 0.84 15.07
CA GLY A 12 -0.39 0.81 15.68
C GLY A 12 0.74 0.63 14.67
N THR A 13 0.43 0.77 13.38
CA THR A 13 1.38 0.74 12.27
C THR A 13 1.89 2.14 12.00
N THR A 14 3.17 2.26 11.68
CA THR A 14 3.76 3.49 11.18
C THR A 14 4.47 3.18 9.87
N ILE A 15 3.99 3.78 8.79
CA ILE A 15 4.62 3.73 7.47
C ILE A 15 5.04 5.15 7.11
N MET A 16 6.22 5.30 6.53
CA MET A 16 6.74 6.55 5.99
C MET A 16 7.25 6.30 4.58
N ALA A 17 6.93 7.19 3.65
CA ALA A 17 7.38 7.08 2.28
C ALA A 17 7.77 8.47 1.75
N VAL A 18 8.90 8.57 1.04
CA VAL A 18 9.43 9.82 0.49
C VAL A 18 9.88 9.64 -0.96
N GLU A 19 9.46 10.55 -1.84
CA GLU A 19 9.93 10.64 -3.22
C GLU A 19 11.17 11.55 -3.30
N PHE A 20 12.14 11.18 -4.11
CA PHE A 20 13.37 11.96 -4.34
C PHE A 20 13.80 11.86 -5.80
N ASP A 21 14.73 12.72 -6.22
CA ASP A 21 15.31 12.66 -7.56
C ASP A 21 16.11 11.35 -7.74
N GLY A 22 15.52 10.41 -8.48
CA GLY A 22 16.04 9.06 -8.67
C GLY A 22 15.14 7.94 -8.14
N GLY A 23 14.09 8.22 -7.36
CA GLY A 23 13.15 7.20 -6.95
C GLY A 23 12.36 7.49 -5.68
N VAL A 24 12.13 6.44 -4.89
CA VAL A 24 11.31 6.47 -3.69
C VAL A 24 11.99 5.66 -2.57
N VAL A 25 11.92 6.17 -1.34
CA VAL A 25 12.28 5.42 -0.12
C VAL A 25 11.01 5.15 0.67
N VAL A 26 10.82 3.92 1.13
CA VAL A 26 9.70 3.51 1.99
C VAL A 26 10.25 2.79 3.22
N GLY A 27 9.70 3.10 4.39
CA GLY A 27 10.03 2.46 5.66
C GLY A 27 8.78 2.21 6.49
N SER A 28 8.82 1.15 7.30
CA SER A 28 7.74 0.79 8.21
C SER A 28 8.29 0.19 9.51
N ASP A 29 7.46 0.22 10.55
CA ASP A 29 7.70 -0.60 11.73
C ASP A 29 7.33 -2.08 11.47
N SER A 30 7.79 -3.00 12.33
CA SER A 30 7.60 -4.45 12.17
C SER A 30 6.58 -5.06 13.13
N ARG A 31 5.88 -4.24 13.92
CA ARG A 31 4.99 -4.70 15.00
C ARG A 31 3.59 -4.98 14.48
N VAL A 32 3.03 -6.12 14.89
CA VAL A 32 1.62 -6.49 14.74
C VAL A 32 1.05 -6.79 16.13
N SER A 33 -0.13 -6.24 16.42
CA SER A 33 -0.80 -6.40 17.70
C SER A 33 -2.19 -7.02 17.54
N ALA A 34 -2.60 -7.82 18.53
CA ALA A 34 -3.97 -8.23 18.74
C ALA A 34 -4.48 -7.56 20.02
N GLY A 35 -5.25 -6.48 19.85
CA GLY A 35 -5.58 -5.58 20.97
C GLY A 35 -4.32 -4.92 21.53
N GLN A 36 -4.07 -5.07 22.83
CA GLN A 36 -2.90 -4.50 23.50
C GLN A 36 -1.65 -5.40 23.46
N SER A 37 -1.79 -6.65 23.00
CA SER A 37 -0.69 -7.62 22.98
C SER A 37 0.03 -7.58 21.64
N VAL A 38 1.36 -7.54 21.66
CA VAL A 38 2.19 -7.73 20.46
C VAL A 38 2.21 -9.22 20.13
N VAL A 39 1.73 -9.57 18.94
CA VAL A 39 1.67 -10.96 18.47
C VAL A 39 2.77 -11.29 17.47
N ASN A 40 3.32 -10.28 16.79
CA ASN A 40 4.51 -10.41 15.95
C ASN A 40 5.32 -9.11 16.00
N CYS A 41 6.64 -9.21 16.12
CA CYS A 41 7.56 -8.07 16.12
C CYS A 41 8.51 -8.05 14.92
N PHE A 42 8.36 -9.00 13.99
CA PHE A 42 9.19 -9.16 12.79
C PHE A 42 8.35 -9.27 11.52
N PHE A 43 7.17 -8.66 11.51
CA PHE A 43 6.31 -8.67 10.33
C PHE A 43 6.82 -7.65 9.30
N ASN A 44 6.96 -8.07 8.04
CA ASN A 44 7.28 -7.15 6.97
C ASN A 44 6.00 -6.48 6.47
N LYS A 45 5.88 -5.17 6.64
CA LYS A 45 4.74 -4.40 6.12
C LYS A 45 4.98 -3.89 4.69
N LEU A 46 6.14 -4.15 4.11
CA LEU A 46 6.49 -3.75 2.75
C LEU A 46 6.58 -4.99 1.86
N GLU A 47 5.53 -5.25 1.10
CA GLU A 47 5.46 -6.42 0.22
C GLU A 47 5.70 -6.03 -1.24
N PRO A 48 6.44 -6.83 -2.02
CA PRO A 48 6.61 -6.59 -3.44
C PRO A 48 5.32 -6.87 -4.22
N LEU A 49 4.94 -5.94 -5.11
CA LEU A 49 3.89 -6.15 -6.11
C LEU A 49 4.48 -6.57 -7.47
N HIS A 50 5.69 -6.09 -7.76
CA HIS A 50 6.51 -6.43 -8.94
C HIS A 50 7.96 -5.96 -8.63
N ASP A 51 8.94 -6.34 -9.46
CA ASP A 51 10.38 -6.00 -9.30
C ASP A 51 10.72 -4.58 -8.81
N ARG A 52 9.96 -3.56 -9.25
CA ARG A 52 10.20 -2.14 -8.94
C ARG A 52 9.01 -1.44 -8.27
N ILE A 53 8.04 -2.22 -7.79
CA ILE A 53 6.80 -1.72 -7.20
C ILE A 53 6.55 -2.47 -5.90
N TYR A 54 6.43 -1.74 -4.81
CA TYR A 54 6.13 -2.23 -3.48
C TYR A 54 4.80 -1.67 -2.97
N CYS A 55 4.20 -2.42 -2.07
CA CYS A 55 3.01 -2.04 -1.34
C CYS A 55 3.32 -2.00 0.16
N ALA A 56 2.94 -0.92 0.83
CA ALA A 56 2.94 -0.86 2.28
C ALA A 56 1.57 -1.21 2.86
N LEU A 57 1.55 -2.07 3.88
CA LEU A 57 0.35 -2.68 4.46
C LEU A 57 -0.05 -2.06 5.81
N SER A 58 -1.32 -1.69 5.96
CA SER A 58 -1.93 -1.38 7.24
C SER A 58 -3.36 -1.96 7.32
N GLY A 59 -3.92 -2.04 8.53
CA GLY A 59 -5.18 -2.73 8.83
C GLY A 59 -4.98 -4.16 9.31
N SER A 60 -5.96 -5.03 9.03
CA SER A 60 -5.86 -6.48 9.22
C SER A 60 -4.73 -7.03 8.35
N ALA A 61 -3.73 -7.66 8.98
CA ALA A 61 -2.61 -8.24 8.27
C ALA A 61 -3.05 -9.30 7.25
N ALA A 62 -4.03 -10.14 7.62
CA ALA A 62 -4.55 -11.18 6.74
C ALA A 62 -5.26 -10.61 5.50
N ASP A 63 -6.11 -9.60 5.69
CA ASP A 63 -6.84 -8.97 4.59
C ASP A 63 -5.87 -8.25 3.64
N ALA A 64 -4.91 -7.51 4.20
CA ALA A 64 -3.93 -6.77 3.42
C ALA A 64 -3.03 -7.69 2.59
N GLN A 65 -2.56 -8.79 3.17
CA GLN A 65 -1.77 -9.80 2.46
C GLN A 65 -2.57 -10.46 1.34
N ALA A 66 -3.82 -10.86 1.60
CA ALA A 66 -4.68 -11.48 0.59
C ALA A 66 -4.94 -10.54 -0.61
N MET A 67 -5.13 -9.24 -0.36
CA MET A 67 -5.26 -8.27 -1.44
C MET A 67 -3.95 -8.13 -2.23
N VAL A 68 -2.81 -8.05 -1.53
CA VAL A 68 -1.49 -7.94 -2.20
C VAL A 68 -1.19 -9.14 -3.07
N ASP A 69 -1.44 -10.36 -2.60
CA ASP A 69 -1.24 -11.58 -3.38
C ASP A 69 -2.05 -11.55 -4.69
N LEU A 70 -3.31 -11.10 -4.60
CA LEU A 70 -4.17 -10.96 -5.77
C LEU A 70 -3.68 -9.89 -6.74
N ILE A 71 -3.23 -8.73 -6.22
CA ILE A 71 -2.69 -7.63 -7.04
C ILE A 71 -1.40 -8.05 -7.74
N ASN A 72 -0.49 -8.69 -7.00
CA ASN A 72 0.77 -9.19 -7.53
C ASN A 72 0.50 -10.17 -8.68
N TYR A 73 -0.39 -11.14 -8.47
CA TYR A 73 -0.80 -12.07 -9.52
C TYR A 73 -1.36 -11.38 -10.77
N GLN A 74 -2.24 -10.37 -10.60
CA GLN A 74 -2.81 -9.63 -11.73
C GLN A 74 -1.76 -8.79 -12.47
N LEU A 75 -0.81 -8.19 -11.75
CA LEU A 75 0.27 -7.43 -12.35
C LEU A 75 1.25 -8.32 -13.11
N GLU A 76 1.58 -9.48 -12.56
CA GLU A 76 2.45 -10.46 -13.21
C GLU A 76 1.83 -10.93 -14.53
N LEU A 77 0.55 -11.32 -14.51
CA LEU A 77 -0.16 -11.68 -15.74
C LEU A 77 -0.16 -10.54 -16.75
N HIS A 78 -0.44 -9.31 -16.31
CA HIS A 78 -0.42 -8.14 -17.20
C HIS A 78 0.97 -7.87 -17.81
N SER A 79 2.03 -8.05 -17.01
CA SER A 79 3.43 -7.91 -17.44
C SER A 79 3.77 -8.95 -18.52
N LEU A 80 3.35 -10.20 -18.31
CA LEU A 80 3.55 -11.29 -19.27
C LEU A 80 2.77 -11.07 -20.57
N GLU A 81 1.51 -10.64 -20.49
CA GLU A 81 0.68 -10.37 -21.68
C GLU A 81 1.19 -9.19 -22.52
N THR A 82 1.75 -8.17 -21.86
CA THR A 82 2.23 -6.95 -22.53
C THR A 82 3.71 -7.00 -22.89
N GLU A 83 4.44 -8.01 -22.42
CA GLU A 83 5.91 -8.13 -22.49
C GLU A 83 6.62 -6.85 -21.98
N MET A 84 5.99 -6.15 -21.04
CA MET A 84 6.48 -4.88 -20.49
C MET A 84 6.30 -4.84 -18.98
N PRO A 85 7.28 -4.27 -18.24
CA PRO A 85 7.12 -4.08 -16.81
C PRO A 85 5.93 -3.14 -16.53
N PRO A 86 5.12 -3.44 -15.49
CA PRO A 86 3.96 -2.63 -15.18
C PRO A 86 4.36 -1.24 -14.70
N ARG A 87 3.49 -0.26 -14.98
CA ARG A 87 3.62 1.11 -14.45
C ARG A 87 3.17 1.17 -12.99
N VAL A 88 3.74 2.08 -12.20
CA VAL A 88 3.31 2.27 -10.80
C VAL A 88 1.83 2.67 -10.74
N LEU A 89 1.38 3.49 -11.70
CA LEU A 89 -0.02 3.86 -11.83
C LEU A 89 -0.95 2.66 -12.11
N ALA A 90 -0.49 1.66 -12.85
CA ALA A 90 -1.28 0.46 -13.13
C ALA A 90 -1.52 -0.34 -11.84
N ALA A 91 -0.46 -0.56 -11.05
CA ALA A 91 -0.55 -1.18 -9.73
C ALA A 91 -1.49 -0.42 -8.78
N ALA A 92 -1.35 0.90 -8.69
CA ALA A 92 -2.23 1.73 -7.87
C ALA A 92 -3.70 1.68 -8.33
N THR A 93 -3.94 1.55 -9.63
CA THR A 93 -5.30 1.41 -10.18
C THR A 93 -5.93 0.07 -9.80
N LEU A 94 -5.16 -1.02 -9.83
CA LEU A 94 -5.64 -2.34 -9.36
C LEU A 94 -5.94 -2.33 -7.87
N VAL A 95 -5.03 -1.76 -7.05
CA VAL A 95 -5.23 -1.57 -5.61
C VAL A 95 -6.53 -0.82 -5.34
N LYS A 96 -6.74 0.31 -6.02
CA LYS A 96 -7.96 1.11 -5.90
C LYS A 96 -9.18 0.28 -6.27
N GLY A 97 -9.17 -0.40 -7.42
CA GLY A 97 -10.28 -1.21 -7.90
C GLY A 97 -10.68 -2.33 -6.94
N LEU A 98 -9.70 -3.07 -6.42
CA LEU A 98 -9.93 -4.14 -5.45
C LEU A 98 -10.41 -3.62 -4.11
N SER A 99 -9.85 -2.52 -3.62
CA SER A 99 -10.30 -1.88 -2.38
C SER A 99 -11.76 -1.40 -2.48
N TYR A 100 -12.17 -0.85 -3.65
CA TYR A 100 -13.57 -0.49 -3.88
C TYR A 100 -14.51 -1.69 -3.99
N LYS A 101 -14.02 -2.80 -4.55
CA LYS A 101 -14.80 -4.03 -4.71
C LYS A 101 -15.02 -4.75 -3.38
N HIS A 102 -14.08 -4.59 -2.44
CA HIS A 102 -14.06 -5.27 -1.15
C HIS A 102 -14.01 -4.29 0.03
N PRO A 103 -15.02 -3.41 0.20
CA PRO A 103 -15.06 -2.45 1.30
C PRO A 103 -15.20 -3.10 2.69
N GLU A 104 -15.54 -4.38 2.75
CA GLU A 104 -15.58 -5.20 3.97
C GLU A 104 -14.20 -5.56 4.53
N LEU A 105 -13.15 -5.52 3.69
CA LEU A 105 -11.79 -5.86 4.10
C LEU A 105 -11.15 -4.67 4.83
N SER A 106 -10.52 -4.95 5.97
CA SER A 106 -9.80 -3.94 6.72
C SER A 106 -8.37 -3.84 6.22
N ALA A 107 -8.16 -3.22 5.07
CA ALA A 107 -6.83 -3.08 4.51
C ALA A 107 -6.59 -1.73 3.86
N HIS A 108 -5.50 -1.09 4.25
CA HIS A 108 -5.06 0.20 3.73
C HIS A 108 -3.69 0.01 3.09
N LEU A 109 -3.67 0.13 1.78
CA LEU A 109 -2.50 -0.10 0.94
C LEU A 109 -1.94 1.23 0.40
N LEU A 110 -0.62 1.39 0.46
CA LEU A 110 0.12 2.46 -0.19
C LEU A 110 1.05 1.87 -1.23
N VAL A 111 0.96 2.34 -2.47
CA VAL A 111 1.81 1.89 -3.57
C VAL A 111 2.97 2.84 -3.74
N ALA A 112 4.16 2.28 -3.80
CA ALA A 112 5.40 2.99 -4.02
C ALA A 112 6.23 2.25 -5.07
N GLY A 113 6.84 2.97 -5.99
CA GLY A 113 7.67 2.32 -6.98
C GLY A 113 8.35 3.28 -7.92
N TRP A 114 9.00 2.72 -8.92
CA TRP A 114 9.66 3.46 -9.99
C TRP A 114 9.31 2.84 -11.34
N ASP A 115 8.96 3.68 -12.32
CA ASP A 115 8.85 3.28 -13.72
C ASP A 115 9.59 4.25 -14.65
N PRO A 116 9.99 3.82 -15.87
CA PRO A 116 10.74 4.67 -16.79
C PRO A 116 9.97 5.91 -17.30
N GLN A 117 8.65 5.94 -17.17
CA GLN A 117 7.84 7.00 -17.75
C GLN A 117 7.71 8.20 -16.80
N ASN A 118 7.44 7.93 -15.53
CA ASN A 118 7.19 8.96 -14.52
C ASN A 118 8.21 8.97 -13.38
N GLY A 119 9.17 8.04 -13.37
CA GLY A 119 10.16 7.93 -12.30
C GLY A 119 9.55 7.39 -11.01
N GLY A 120 10.09 7.87 -9.88
CA GLY A 120 9.64 7.51 -8.54
C GLY A 120 8.24 8.05 -8.26
N GLN A 121 7.34 7.22 -7.75
CA GLN A 121 5.95 7.59 -7.49
C GLN A 121 5.47 7.03 -6.16
N LEU A 122 4.71 7.84 -5.43
CA LEU A 122 3.99 7.49 -4.20
C LEU A 122 2.49 7.71 -4.37
N LEU A 123 1.71 6.62 -4.29
CA LEU A 123 0.27 6.65 -4.56
C LEU A 123 -0.51 6.01 -3.41
N LYS A 124 -1.36 6.82 -2.76
CA LYS A 124 -2.37 6.37 -1.78
C LYS A 124 -3.76 6.51 -2.39
N TYR A 125 -4.54 5.42 -2.42
CA TYR A 125 -5.84 5.41 -3.11
C TYR A 125 -6.90 6.30 -2.45
N GLU A 126 -6.79 6.58 -1.15
CA GLU A 126 -7.75 7.43 -0.40
C GLU A 126 -7.64 8.93 -0.77
N THR A 127 -6.52 9.40 -1.31
CA THR A 127 -6.23 10.84 -1.44
C THR A 127 -6.10 11.32 -2.90
N GLN A 128 -6.52 10.50 -3.87
CA GLN A 128 -6.33 10.82 -5.28
C GLN A 128 -7.47 11.69 -5.86
N LEU A 129 -7.71 12.85 -5.24
CA LEU A 129 -8.50 13.96 -5.81
C LEU A 129 -7.70 15.26 -6.00
N SER A 130 -6.56 15.41 -5.32
CA SER A 130 -5.65 16.53 -5.56
C SER A 130 -4.41 16.02 -6.29
N GLY A 131 -4.24 16.34 -7.57
CA GLY A 131 -3.12 15.93 -8.42
C GLY A 131 -1.75 16.52 -8.01
N ARG A 132 -1.41 16.49 -6.72
CA ARG A 132 -0.08 16.77 -6.20
C ARG A 132 0.43 15.54 -5.45
N PRO A 133 1.53 14.92 -5.88
CA PRO A 133 2.21 13.93 -5.04
C PRO A 133 2.65 14.65 -3.77
N TRP A 134 2.29 14.09 -2.62
CA TRP A 134 2.87 14.56 -1.37
C TRP A 134 4.30 13.99 -1.33
N PRO A 135 5.33 14.82 -1.07
CA PRO A 135 6.70 14.31 -0.96
C PRO A 135 6.85 13.36 0.24
N PHE A 136 5.82 13.27 1.09
CA PHE A 136 5.75 12.41 2.24
C PHE A 136 4.32 11.91 2.49
N ILE A 137 4.15 10.62 2.78
CA ILE A 137 2.88 10.03 3.24
C ILE A 137 3.14 9.22 4.50
N SER A 138 2.27 9.38 5.51
CA SER A 138 2.18 8.49 6.67
C SER A 138 0.84 7.77 6.74
N LEU A 139 0.88 6.55 7.26
CA LEU A 139 -0.30 5.79 7.68
C LEU A 139 -0.15 5.48 9.18
N ASP A 140 -1.16 5.85 9.98
CA ASP A 140 -1.30 5.61 11.43
C ASP A 140 -2.63 4.91 11.79
#